data_AF-A0A0A2U3V4-F1
#
_entry.id   AF-A0A0A2U3V4-F1
#
_cell.length_a   1.000
_cell.length_b   1.000
_cell.length_c   1.000
_cell.angle_alpha   90.00
_cell.angle_beta   90.00
_cell.angle_gamma   90.00
#
_symmetry.space_group_name_H-M   'P 1'
#
loop_
_entity.id
_entity.type
_entity.pdbx_description
1 polymer ?
#
loop_
_entity_poly.entity_id
_entity_poly.type
_entity_poly.pdbx_seq_one_letter_code
_entity_poly.pdbx_strand_id
1 'polypeptide(L)' 'MNGCPLCGAREVGRIGRERYYCRECCHEWTKGGGEVKIYEVLSDGSVEQLETDQEAFFHEFSQRVTCRRVG' A
#
# COMPACT_ATOMS: atom_id res chain seq x y z
N MET A 1 11.00 -5.25 10.71
CA MET A 1 10.09 -5.21 9.54
C MET A 1 9.67 -3.76 9.34
N ASN A 2 10.23 -3.07 8.36
CA ASN A 2 9.98 -1.64 8.07
C ASN A 2 9.67 -1.48 6.58
N GLY A 3 8.74 -2.29 6.06
CA GLY A 3 8.45 -2.35 4.63
C GLY A 3 6.99 -2.07 4.32
N CYS A 4 6.71 -1.72 3.08
CA CYS A 4 5.37 -1.53 2.55
C CYS A 4 4.59 -2.84 2.70
N PRO A 5 3.37 -2.83 3.27
CA PRO A 5 2.55 -4.04 3.38
C PRO A 5 2.04 -4.53 2.02
N LEU A 6 2.11 -3.69 0.98
CA LEU A 6 1.68 -4.04 -0.38
C LEU A 6 2.82 -4.68 -1.16
N CYS A 7 3.89 -3.95 -1.44
CA CYS A 7 4.99 -4.44 -2.30
C CYS A 7 6.20 -5.02 -1.55
N GLY A 8 6.22 -4.94 -0.21
CA GLY A 8 7.38 -5.33 0.60
C GLY A 8 8.57 -4.36 0.52
N ALA A 9 8.44 -3.23 -0.20
CA ALA A 9 9.50 -2.25 -0.37
C ALA A 9 9.96 -1.66 0.97
N ARG A 10 11.27 -1.45 1.13
CA ARG A 10 11.83 -0.84 2.35
C ARG A 10 11.77 0.68 2.34
N GLU A 11 11.59 1.30 1.17
CA GLU A 11 11.52 2.75 0.99
C GLU A 11 10.08 3.26 1.15
N VAL A 12 9.65 3.27 2.41
CA VAL A 12 8.35 3.81 2.82
C VAL A 12 8.55 5.15 3.53
N GLY A 13 7.93 6.20 2.99
CA GLY A 13 7.95 7.54 3.55
C GLY A 13 6.77 7.76 4.49
N ARG A 14 7.00 8.43 5.62
CA ARG A 14 5.90 8.89 6.49
C ARG A 14 5.45 10.26 6.01
N ILE A 15 4.20 10.36 5.57
CA ILE A 15 3.61 11.61 5.05
C ILE A 15 2.75 12.34 6.09
N GLY A 16 2.37 11.70 7.20
CA GLY A 16 1.53 12.32 8.22
C GLY A 16 1.52 11.62 9.57
N ARG A 17 0.55 12.01 10.43
CA ARG A 17 0.26 11.28 11.67
C ARG A 17 -0.44 9.99 11.31
N GLU A 18 0.24 8.88 11.57
CA GLU A 18 -0.24 7.53 11.23
C GLU A 18 -0.43 7.26 9.73
N ARG A 19 -0.03 8.18 8.83
CA ARG A 19 -0.08 8.02 7.38
C ARG A 19 1.30 7.76 6.78
N TYR A 20 1.36 6.82 5.86
CA TYR A 20 2.57 6.32 5.19
C TYR A 20 2.33 6.23 3.69
N TYR A 21 3.38 6.43 2.91
CA TYR A 21 3.35 6.38 1.47
C TYR A 21 4.53 5.55 0.95
N CYS A 22 4.26 4.67 -0.01
CA CYS A 22 5.29 3.88 -0.67
C CYS A 22 5.61 4.47 -2.04
N ARG A 23 6.90 4.75 -2.26
CA ARG A 23 7.41 5.30 -3.53
C ARG A 23 7.42 4.27 -4.66
N GLU A 24 7.54 2.98 -4.33
CA GLU A 24 7.62 1.90 -5.31
C GLU A 24 6.28 1.54 -5.95
N CYS A 25 5.20 1.50 -5.15
CA CYS A 25 3.86 1.13 -5.64
C CYS A 25 2.90 2.33 -5.77
N CYS A 26 3.31 3.51 -5.30
CA CYS A 26 2.47 4.72 -5.28
C CYS A 26 1.18 4.57 -4.45
N HIS A 27 1.18 3.73 -3.42
CA HIS A 27 0.04 3.62 -2.49
C HIS A 27 0.37 4.30 -1.17
N GLU A 28 -0.67 4.82 -0.53
CA GLU A 28 -0.62 5.29 0.84
C GLU A 28 -1.46 4.43 1.77
N TRP A 29 -1.11 4.38 3.04
CA TRP A 29 -1.92 3.71 4.06
C TRP A 29 -1.88 4.46 5.37
N THR A 30 -2.94 4.30 6.14
CA THR A 30 -3.07 4.86 7.48
C THR A 30 -3.22 3.74 8.49
N LYS A 31 -2.59 3.89 9.66
CA LYS A 31 -2.63 2.93 10.76
C LYS A 31 -3.15 3.60 12.02
N GLY A 32 -4.48 3.70 12.14
CA GLY A 32 -5.14 4.38 13.24
C GLY A 32 -6.24 3.51 13.84
N GLY A 33 -6.37 3.51 15.16
CA GLY A 33 -7.50 2.86 15.84
C GLY A 33 -7.57 1.32 15.73
N GLY A 34 -6.50 0.66 15.27
CA GLY A 34 -6.47 -0.79 15.03
C GLY A 34 -6.88 -1.21 13.63
N GLU A 35 -7.22 -0.26 12.76
CA GLU A 35 -7.57 -0.51 11.37
C GLU A 35 -6.49 0.05 10.43
N VAL A 36 -6.19 -0.68 9.36
CA VAL A 36 -5.30 -0.21 8.30
C VAL A 36 -6.13 0.14 7.09
N LYS A 37 -6.15 1.44 6.72
CA LYS A 37 -6.84 1.91 5.51
C LYS A 37 -5.83 2.19 4.42
N ILE A 38 -6.06 1.70 3.22
CA ILE A 38 -5.15 1.82 2.08
C ILE A 38 -5.81 2.71 1.02
N TYR A 39 -5.01 3.56 0.39
CA TYR A 39 -5.44 4.41 -0.70
C TYR A 39 -4.48 4.24 -1.88
N GLU A 40 -5.03 4.11 -3.07
CA GLU A 40 -4.32 4.02 -4.33
C GLU A 40 -4.16 5.40 -4.94
N VAL A 41 -2.93 5.80 -5.21
CA VAL A 41 -2.66 7.01 -6.00
C VAL A 41 -2.60 6.59 -7.46
N LEU A 42 -3.59 7.05 -8.22
CA LEU A 42 -3.69 6.83 -9.66
C LEU A 42 -2.59 7.61 -10.39
N SER A 43 -2.28 7.22 -11.62
CA SER A 43 -1.27 7.88 -12.46
C SER A 43 -1.55 9.37 -12.75
N ASP A 44 -2.81 9.81 -12.61
CA ASP A 44 -3.19 11.21 -12.77
C ASP A 44 -2.97 12.04 -11.48
N GLY A 45 -2.70 11.39 -10.34
CA GLY A 45 -2.52 12.01 -9.04
C GLY A 45 -3.76 11.99 -8.15
N SER A 46 -4.90 11.49 -8.63
CA SER A 46 -6.08 11.24 -7.80
C SER A 46 -5.83 10.11 -6.79
N VAL A 47 -6.43 10.22 -5.62
CA VAL A 47 -6.25 9.27 -4.51
C VAL A 47 -7.60 8.65 -4.18
N GLU A 48 -7.74 7.36 -4.48
CA GLU A 48 -8.96 6.61 -4.23
C GLU A 48 -8.75 5.66 -3.04
N GLN A 49 -9.74 5.59 -2.15
CA GLN A 49 -9.68 4.66 -1.02
C GLN A 49 -9.98 3.24 -1.51
N LEU A 50 -9.06 2.32 -1.26
CA LEU A 50 -9.30 0.90 -1.44
C LEU A 50 -10.08 0.41 -0.21
N GLU A 51 -11.40 0.32 -0.34
CA GLU A 51 -12.21 -0.42 0.62
C GLU A 51 -11.82 -1.90 0.49
N THR A 52 -11.09 -2.42 1.47
CA THR A 52 -10.89 -3.87 1.53
C THR A 52 -11.18 -4.40 2.92
N ASP A 53 -12.15 -5.32 2.93
CA ASP A 53 -12.34 -6.31 3.97
C ASP A 53 -11.05 -7.11 4.16
N GLN A 54 -10.40 -6.91 5.31
CA GLN A 54 -8.97 -7.14 5.57
C GLN A 54 -8.49 -8.59 5.35
N GLU A 55 -9.42 -9.55 5.28
CA GLU A 55 -9.16 -10.98 5.13
C GLU A 55 -8.82 -11.38 3.68
N ALA A 56 -9.35 -10.66 2.68
CA ALA A 56 -9.14 -10.98 1.26
C ALA A 56 -7.86 -10.34 0.68
N PHE A 57 -7.39 -9.24 1.28
CA PHE A 57 -6.33 -8.41 0.70
C PHE A 57 -4.96 -9.09 0.71
N PHE A 58 -4.58 -9.76 1.81
CA PHE A 58 -3.27 -10.42 1.89
C PHE A 58 -3.11 -11.52 0.84
N HIS A 59 -4.19 -12.21 0.49
CA HIS A 59 -4.14 -13.29 -0.49
C HIS A 59 -4.12 -12.79 -1.93
N GLU A 60 -4.82 -11.68 -2.22
CA GLU A 60 -4.88 -11.12 -3.59
C GLU A 60 -3.73 -10.15 -3.89
N PHE A 61 -3.27 -9.35 -2.92
CA PHE A 61 -2.11 -8.48 -3.13
C PHE A 61 -0.81 -9.28 -3.26
N SER A 62 -0.68 -10.41 -2.57
CA SER A 62 0.46 -11.32 -2.81
C SER A 62 0.50 -11.84 -4.25
N GLN A 63 -0.63 -11.89 -4.96
CA GLN A 63 -0.70 -12.36 -6.34
C GLN A 63 -0.42 -11.23 -7.35
N ARG A 64 -0.83 -9.99 -7.06
CA ARG A 64 -0.52 -8.81 -7.89
C ARG A 64 0.90 -8.25 -7.68
N VAL A 65 1.54 -8.56 -6.55
CA VAL A 65 2.97 -8.25 -6.30
C VAL A 65 3.88 -9.34 -6.90
N THR A 66 3.38 -10.09 -7.88
CA THR A 66 4.25 -10.53 -8.97
C THR A 66 4.59 -9.31 -9.81
N CYS A 67 5.45 -8.44 -9.26
CA CYS A 67 6.30 -7.61 -10.10
C CYS A 67 6.85 -8.56 -11.15
N ARG A 68 6.42 -8.38 -12.40
CA ARG A 68 7.10 -8.91 -13.57
C ARG A 68 8.51 -8.37 -13.43
N ARG A 69 9.37 -9.18 -12.81
CA ARG A 69 10.80 -9.11 -13.01
C ARG A 69 10.95 -9.46 -14.48
N VAL A 70 10.83 -8.43 -15.32
CA VAL A 70 11.09 -8.51 -16.75
C VAL A 70 12.53 -8.99 -16.80
N GLY A 71 12.70 -10.21 -17.32
CA GLY A 71 14.01 -10.81 -17.53
C GLY A 71 14.84 -10.03 -18.54
#